data_AF-X1K1B0-F1
#
_entry.id   AF-X1K1B0-F1
#
_cell.length_a   1.000
_cell.length_b   1.000
_cell.length_c   1.000
_cell.angle_alpha   90.00
_cell.angle_beta   90.00
_cell.angle_gamma   90.00
#
_symmetry.space_group_name_H-M   'P 1'
#
loop_
_entity.id
_entity.type
_entity.pdbx_description
1 polymer ?
#
loop_
_entity_poly.entity_id
_entity_poly.type
_entity_poly.pdbx_seq_one_letter_code
_entity_poly.pdbx_strand_id
1 'polypeptide(L)' 'GSVGIDKVLVEKVGLWPREKVLVVDNSNGARLETYVIEEKRNSGKIIMYGAASRLIKKG' A
#
# COMPACT_ATOMS: atom_id res chain seq x y z
N GLY A 1 -0.44 4.58 9.23
CA GLY A 1 0.15 5.11 7.99
C GLY A 1 -0.81 4.87 6.85
N SER A 2 -0.34 4.98 5.62
CA SER A 2 -1.09 4.63 4.39
C SER A 2 -0.22 3.77 3.47
N VAL A 3 -0.86 3.10 2.51
CA VAL A 3 -0.17 2.43 1.40
C VAL A 3 -0.46 3.19 0.10
N GLY A 4 0.58 3.72 -0.52
CA GLY A 4 0.54 4.28 -1.87
C GLY A 4 0.64 3.16 -2.90
N ILE A 5 -0.32 3.08 -3.84
CA ILE A 5 -0.34 2.04 -4.88
C ILE A 5 -0.57 2.71 -6.23
N ASP A 6 0.16 2.27 -7.26
CA ASP A 6 -0.08 2.68 -8.65
C ASP A 6 -1.58 2.57 -9.00
N LYS A 7 -2.13 3.68 -9.49
CA LYS A 7 -3.53 3.77 -9.94
C LYS A 7 -3.97 2.63 -10.87
N VAL A 8 -3.10 2.15 -11.76
CA VAL A 8 -3.44 1.01 -12.64
C VAL A 8 -3.68 -0.26 -11.85
N LEU A 9 -2.90 -0.51 -10.79
CA LEU A 9 -3.09 -1.69 -9.96
C LEU A 9 -4.36 -1.55 -9.12
N VAL A 10 -4.59 -0.37 -8.52
CA VAL A 10 -5.81 -0.06 -7.75
C VAL A 10 -7.07 -0.35 -8.57
N GLU A 11 -7.14 0.17 -9.80
CA GLU A 11 -8.27 -0.07 -10.71
C GLU A 11 -8.41 -1.54 -11.12
N LYS A 12 -7.30 -2.24 -11.38
CA LYS A 12 -7.31 -3.66 -11.77
C LYS A 12 -7.85 -4.57 -10.68
N VAL A 13 -7.58 -4.26 -9.41
CA VAL A 13 -8.03 -5.07 -8.28
C VAL A 13 -9.33 -4.56 -7.64
N GLY A 14 -9.90 -3.47 -8.18
CA GLY A 14 -11.16 -2.90 -7.70
C GLY A 14 -11.06 -2.22 -6.34
N LEU A 15 -9.87 -1.75 -5.94
CA LEU A 15 -9.70 -0.97 -4.70
C LEU A 15 -10.11 0.48 -4.91
N TRP A 16 -10.57 1.13 -3.85
CA TRP A 16 -10.95 2.54 -3.86
C TRP A 16 -9.95 3.41 -3.10
N PRO A 17 -9.76 4.67 -3.51
CA PRO A 17 -9.00 5.63 -2.73
C PRO A 17 -9.59 5.76 -1.32
N ARG A 18 -8.73 5.72 -0.30
CA ARG A 18 -9.08 5.71 1.13
C ARG A 18 -9.81 4.45 1.63
N GLU A 19 -9.94 3.41 0.80
CA GLU A 19 -10.44 2.13 1.27
C GLU A 19 -9.49 1.51 2.30
N LYS A 20 -10.07 0.87 3.31
CA LYS A 20 -9.34 0.18 4.36
C LYS A 20 -8.82 -1.16 3.85
N VAL A 21 -7.56 -1.45 4.10
CA VAL A 21 -6.90 -2.68 3.63
C VAL A 21 -6.06 -3.31 4.75
N LEU A 22 -5.94 -4.64 4.68
CA LEU A 22 -5.01 -5.41 5.49
C LEU A 22 -3.75 -5.70 4.66
N VAL A 23 -2.59 -5.36 5.20
CA VAL A 23 -1.30 -5.57 4.53
C VAL A 23 -0.47 -6.55 5.35
N VAL A 24 0.12 -7.53 4.65
CA VAL A 24 1.13 -8.45 5.20
C VAL A 24 2.46 -8.19 4.50
N ASP A 25 3.54 -8.07 5.28
CA ASP A 25 4.91 -8.13 4.76
C ASP A 25 5.39 -9.58 4.86
N ASN A 26 5.53 -10.23 3.72
CA ASN A 26 5.95 -11.64 3.65
C ASN A 26 7.41 -11.85 4.08
N SER A 27 8.23 -10.81 4.13
CA SER A 27 9.66 -10.91 4.46
C SER A 27 9.88 -11.00 5.97
N ASN A 28 9.07 -10.30 6.78
CA ASN A 28 9.22 -10.25 8.23
C ASN A 28 7.96 -10.69 9.01
N GLY A 29 6.86 -11.01 8.33
CA GLY A 29 5.61 -11.48 8.92
C GLY A 29 4.75 -10.37 9.55
N ALA A 30 5.13 -9.10 9.45
CA ALA A 30 4.35 -8.00 10.01
C ALA A 30 2.98 -7.89 9.33
N ARG A 31 1.94 -7.65 10.13
CA ARG A 31 0.56 -7.46 9.66
C ARG A 31 0.04 -6.14 10.20
N LEU A 32 -0.59 -5.34 9.35
CA LEU A 32 -1.19 -4.07 9.77
C LEU A 32 -2.43 -3.73 8.95
N GLU A 33 -3.30 -2.95 9.57
CA GLU A 33 -4.46 -2.37 8.92
C GLU A 33 -4.18 -0.91 8.56
N THR A 34 -4.52 -0.51 7.33
CA THR A 34 -4.24 0.82 6.79
C THR A 34 -5.23 1.18 5.68
N TYR A 35 -4.95 2.21 4.88
CA TYR A 35 -5.79 2.65 3.77
C TYR A 35 -4.98 3.00 2.53
N VAL A 36 -5.63 2.91 1.37
CA VAL A 36 -5.03 3.13 0.06
C VAL A 36 -4.95 4.63 -0.28
N ILE A 37 -3.81 5.05 -0.82
CA ILE A 37 -3.62 6.30 -1.54
C ILE A 37 -3.18 5.96 -2.97
N GLU A 38 -3.75 6.63 -3.97
CA GLU A 38 -3.33 6.44 -5.35
C GLU A 38 -1.99 7.12 -5.63
N GLU A 39 -1.08 6.40 -6.27
CA GLU A 39 0.14 6.94 -6.85
C GLU A 39 -0.07 7.27 -8.34
N LYS A 40 0.91 7.95 -8.94
CA LYS A 40 0.89 8.26 -10.38
C LYS A 40 0.65 6.98 -11.20
N ARG A 41 -0.27 7.07 -12.16
CA ARG A 41 -0.58 5.98 -13.10
C ARG A 41 0.68 5.50 -13.82
N ASN A 42 0.85 4.18 -13.93
CA ASN A 42 1.99 3.50 -14.56
C ASN A 42 3.34 3.79 -13.86
N SER A 43 3.32 4.14 -12.57
CA SER A 43 4.56 4.33 -11.80
C SER A 43 5.16 3.03 -11.27
N GLY A 44 4.38 1.95 -11.20
CA GLY A 44 4.78 0.69 -10.57
C GLY A 44 5.03 0.80 -9.06
N LYS A 45 4.66 1.92 -8.43
CA LYS A 45 4.95 2.19 -7.02
C LYS A 45 4.01 1.42 -6.10
N ILE A 46 4.59 0.80 -5.08
CA ILE A 46 3.92 0.33 -3.87
C ILE A 46 4.76 0.86 -2.70
N ILE A 47 4.25 1.85 -1.95
CA ILE A 47 5.03 2.61 -0.97
C ILE A 47 4.28 2.71 0.36
N MET A 48 4.98 2.45 1.46
CA MET A 48 4.42 2.61 2.80
C MET A 48 4.76 3.99 3.35
N TYR A 49 3.74 4.74 3.80
CA TYR A 49 3.89 6.08 4.36
C TYR A 49 3.63 6.12 5.87
N GLY A 50 4.23 7.12 6.53
CA GLY A 50 4.03 7.40 7.96
C GLY A 50 4.41 6.22 8.86
N ALA A 51 3.63 5.98 9.92
CA ALA A 51 3.92 4.91 10.88
C ALA A 51 4.02 3.50 10.27
N ALA A 52 3.41 3.26 9.11
CA ALA A 52 3.45 1.94 8.47
C ALA A 52 4.85 1.60 7.90
N SER A 53 5.66 2.60 7.53
CA SER A 53 7.04 2.41 7.06
C SER A 53 8.01 1.96 8.17
N ARG A 54 7.58 2.00 9.44
CA ARG A 54 8.35 1.43 10.55
C ARG A 54 8.31 -0.09 10.54
N LEU A 55 7.20 -0.69 10.09
CA LEU A 55 6.97 -2.14 10.09
C LEU A 55 7.29 -2.81 8.75
N ILE A 56 7.09 -2.10 7.64
CA ILE A 56 7.28 -2.62 6.29
C ILE A 56 8.31 -1.74 5.58
N LYS A 57 9.39 -2.36 5.07
CA LYS A 57 10.52 -1.67 4.45
C LYS A 57 10.51 -1.84 2.94
N LYS A 58 11.29 -1.02 2.24
CA LYS A 58 11.57 -1.23 0.83
C LYS A 58 12.31 -2.56 0.68
N GLY A 59 11.81 -3.42 -0.22
CA GLY A 59 12.50 -4.62 -0.70
C GLY A 59 13.52 -4.33 -1.79
#